data_AF-A0A075WUM5-F1
#
_entry.id   AF-A0A075WUM5-F1
#
_cell.length_a   1.000
_cell.length_b   1.000
_cell.length_c   1.000
_cell.angle_alpha   90.00
_cell.angle_beta   90.00
_cell.angle_gamma   90.00
#
_symmetry.space_group_name_H-M   'P 1'
#
loop_
_entity.id
_entity.type
_entity.pdbx_description
1 polymer ?
#
loop_
_entity_poly.entity_id
_entity_poly.type
_entity_poly.pdbx_seq_one_letter_code
_entity_poly.pdbx_strand_id
1 'polypeptide(L)'
;MINLYTPATGFPDLEVKIAYGLARVGIEAFGINRVKIIPEKGFYLVLIDGNIPKLNDTFHKISARVLSSDFIPRSTPGITGRTADTIKVSKNETFDLSIYTHIIEIAEHKKSENFCRHKEKIKVSNVIGFTAAATTGVLCKRDGLDITYYQGVPRRPTDPREICKTCALLALLGMWYASFIFNIADKEVIITPIPNNEVSGLKLQEIFSIQHQIRKEWFGQEIPQVLIPLFFLSRIPSSADILEGFDLFVAVLSRQQGYHVDGIYLLSIEKYLNFLRDNPFNIASIDVMLRNNAFSALTELNNVIYYKKDSITKFARLYVQETSSDKFVNLLYPQTAKYLLREVGMIRQDIIENPALASLARTLRYFIRERKYGYADDIRNARKDSRDFEETIARMLREGRLRLEQKEKIHLPTEDEIKEVFRLANENFEATKTALVILAFSFPSKVEQTAENIEEV
;
A
#
# COMPACT_ATOMS: atom_id res chain seq x y z
N MET A 1 6.01 36.31 0.07
CA MET A 1 5.36 35.00 0.29
C MET A 1 3.98 35.03 -0.35
N ILE A 2 3.69 34.07 -1.22
CA ILE A 2 2.41 33.87 -1.91
C ILE A 2 1.70 32.71 -1.23
N ASN A 3 0.41 32.88 -0.97
CA ASN A 3 -0.47 31.83 -0.46
C ASN A 3 -1.44 31.45 -1.57
N LEU A 4 -1.44 30.18 -1.98
CA LEU A 4 -2.34 29.65 -3.00
C LEU A 4 -3.19 28.53 -2.39
N TYR A 5 -4.51 28.69 -2.44
CA TYR A 5 -5.48 27.77 -1.87
C TYR A 5 -6.09 26.93 -2.97
N THR A 6 -6.04 25.61 -2.87
CA THR A 6 -6.77 24.76 -3.80
C THR A 6 -8.29 24.92 -3.61
N PRO A 7 -9.11 24.57 -4.61
CA PRO A 7 -10.50 25.03 -4.67
C PRO A 7 -11.48 24.40 -3.67
N ALA A 8 -11.00 23.49 -2.80
CA ALA A 8 -11.83 22.79 -1.82
C ALA A 8 -13.01 22.04 -2.45
N THR A 9 -12.75 21.37 -3.57
CA THR A 9 -13.73 20.59 -4.34
C THR A 9 -14.34 19.44 -3.53
N GLY A 10 -13.70 18.99 -2.45
CA GLY A 10 -14.13 17.82 -1.68
C GLY A 10 -13.76 16.49 -2.35
N PHE A 11 -12.89 16.52 -3.36
CA PHE A 11 -12.24 15.34 -3.93
C PHE A 11 -10.76 15.33 -3.58
N PRO A 12 -10.33 14.53 -2.58
CA PRO A 12 -8.96 14.53 -2.10
C PRO A 12 -7.92 14.32 -3.21
N ASP A 13 -8.22 13.46 -4.18
CA ASP A 13 -7.34 13.16 -5.30
C ASP A 13 -7.19 14.34 -6.27
N LEU A 14 -8.27 15.08 -6.55
CA LEU A 14 -8.21 16.26 -7.42
C LEU A 14 -7.50 17.43 -6.71
N GLU A 15 -7.84 17.68 -5.44
CA GLU A 15 -7.25 18.73 -4.63
C GLU A 15 -5.73 18.57 -4.55
N VAL A 16 -5.25 17.36 -4.25
CA VAL A 16 -3.81 17.12 -4.12
C VAL A 16 -3.10 17.25 -5.46
N LYS A 17 -3.72 16.82 -6.57
CA LYS A 17 -3.14 16.96 -7.91
C LYS A 17 -3.00 18.44 -8.28
N ILE A 18 -3.99 19.28 -7.96
CA ILE A 18 -3.88 20.73 -8.16
C ILE A 18 -2.74 21.29 -7.28
N ALA A 19 -2.67 20.89 -6.01
CA ALA A 19 -1.62 21.32 -5.08
C ALA A 19 -0.22 20.96 -5.61
N TYR A 20 -0.03 19.73 -6.09
CA TYR A 20 1.22 19.27 -6.71
C TYR A 20 1.54 20.04 -8.00
N GLY A 21 0.53 20.35 -8.82
CA GLY A 21 0.70 21.19 -10.00
C GLY A 21 1.21 22.59 -9.64
N LEU A 22 0.57 23.26 -8.67
CA LEU A 22 0.99 24.57 -8.17
C LEU A 22 2.40 24.54 -7.59
N ALA A 23 2.70 23.54 -6.78
CA ALA A 23 4.01 23.36 -6.19
C ALA A 23 5.09 23.10 -7.26
N ARG A 24 4.79 22.30 -8.29
CA ARG A 24 5.71 22.05 -9.41
C ARG A 24 6.05 23.34 -10.17
N VAL A 25 5.08 24.22 -10.40
CA VAL A 25 5.31 25.55 -11.01
C VAL A 25 6.16 26.41 -10.08
N GLY A 26 5.86 26.43 -8.78
CA GLY A 26 6.63 27.15 -7.78
C GLY A 26 8.09 26.71 -7.73
N ILE A 27 8.34 25.40 -7.77
CA ILE A 27 9.69 24.82 -7.75
C ILE A 27 10.47 25.25 -9.01
N GLU A 28 9.84 25.25 -10.18
CA GLU A 28 10.49 25.73 -11.41
C GLU A 28 10.82 27.23 -11.33
N ALA A 29 9.90 28.03 -10.79
CA ALA A 29 10.01 29.47 -10.78
C ALA A 29 11.02 29.98 -9.73
N PHE A 30 11.10 29.33 -8.58
CA PHE A 30 11.77 29.87 -7.38
C PHE A 30 12.71 28.87 -6.69
N GLY A 31 12.71 27.59 -7.07
CA GLY A 31 13.53 26.55 -6.48
C GLY A 31 12.86 25.80 -5.32
N ILE A 32 13.37 24.61 -5.02
CA ILE A 32 12.77 23.64 -4.08
C ILE A 32 12.63 24.16 -2.64
N ASN A 33 13.57 24.98 -2.17
CA ASN A 33 13.59 25.45 -0.78
C ASN A 33 12.54 26.54 -0.50
N ARG A 34 11.79 26.96 -1.53
CA ARG A 34 10.84 28.07 -1.46
C ARG A 34 9.39 27.64 -1.61
N VAL A 35 9.13 26.33 -1.62
CA VAL A 35 7.78 25.78 -1.83
C VAL A 35 7.43 24.81 -0.72
N LYS A 36 6.20 24.91 -0.22
CA LYS A 36 5.62 23.98 0.75
C LYS A 36 4.15 23.74 0.44
N ILE A 37 3.68 22.54 0.73
CA ILE A 37 2.24 22.20 0.74
C ILE A 37 1.84 21.95 2.18
N ILE A 38 0.81 22.63 2.65
CA ILE A 38 0.22 22.45 3.96
C ILE A 38 -1.17 21.83 3.76
N PRO A 39 -1.41 20.61 4.25
CA PRO A 39 -2.74 20.03 4.23
C PRO A 39 -3.65 20.81 5.17
N GLU A 40 -4.74 21.31 4.62
CA GLU A 40 -5.86 21.84 5.38
C GLU A 40 -7.00 20.84 5.26
N LYS A 41 -7.98 20.87 6.16
CA LYS A 41 -9.02 19.85 6.05
C LYS A 41 -9.83 20.08 4.75
N GLY A 42 -9.80 19.13 3.82
CA GLY A 42 -10.50 19.18 2.52
C GLY A 42 -9.89 20.03 1.40
N PHE A 43 -8.74 20.68 1.61
CA PHE A 43 -8.01 21.44 0.57
C PHE A 43 -6.53 21.58 0.96
N TYR A 44 -5.73 22.25 0.14
CA TYR A 44 -4.31 22.47 0.39
C TYR A 44 -3.95 23.94 0.27
N LEU A 45 -3.07 24.39 1.16
CA LEU A 45 -2.38 25.67 1.06
C LEU A 45 -0.98 25.42 0.50
N VAL A 46 -0.70 26.01 -0.67
CA VAL A 46 0.64 26.01 -1.27
C VAL A 46 1.31 27.35 -0.98
N LEU A 47 2.37 27.31 -0.18
CA LEU A 47 3.19 28.46 0.16
C LEU A 47 4.38 28.55 -0.79
N ILE A 48 4.55 29.72 -1.42
CA ILE A 48 5.66 29.98 -2.35
C ILE A 48 6.36 31.30 -1.98
N ASP A 49 7.66 31.26 -1.70
CA ASP A 49 8.46 32.48 -1.53
C ASP A 49 8.84 33.10 -2.90
N GLY A 50 7.93 33.90 -3.45
CA GLY A 50 8.09 34.54 -4.76
C GLY A 50 7.05 35.64 -5.03
N ASN A 51 6.82 35.91 -6.32
CA ASN A 51 5.78 36.84 -6.81
C ASN A 51 4.89 36.20 -7.90
N ILE A 52 3.62 36.60 -7.94
CA ILE A 52 2.61 36.05 -8.89
C ILE A 52 3.01 36.24 -10.36
N PRO A 53 3.53 37.40 -10.82
CA PRO A 53 3.90 37.57 -12.23
C PRO A 53 4.90 36.54 -12.75
N LYS A 54 5.98 36.25 -12.01
CA LYS A 54 6.96 35.23 -12.39
C LYS A 54 6.36 33.81 -12.33
N LEU A 55 5.46 33.55 -11.37
CA LEU A 55 4.77 32.27 -11.27
C LEU A 55 3.88 32.03 -12.51
N ASN A 56 3.11 33.04 -12.92
CA ASN A 56 2.26 33.00 -14.12
C ASN A 56 3.08 32.79 -15.39
N ASP A 57 4.15 33.57 -15.59
CA ASP A 57 5.07 33.41 -16.73
C ASP A 57 5.66 32.00 -16.80
N THR A 58 6.04 31.45 -15.64
CA THR A 58 6.56 30.08 -15.55
C THR A 58 5.48 29.05 -15.91
N PHE A 59 4.25 29.24 -15.42
CA PHE A 59 3.14 28.36 -15.76
C PHE A 59 2.79 28.40 -17.24
N HIS A 60 2.81 29.58 -17.88
CA HIS A 60 2.64 29.70 -19.33
C HIS A 60 3.73 28.95 -20.09
N LYS A 61 4.99 29.09 -19.69
CA LYS A 61 6.12 28.37 -20.31
C LYS A 61 5.98 26.85 -20.17
N ILE A 62 5.63 26.36 -18.98
CA ILE A 62 5.37 24.93 -18.75
C ILE A 62 4.19 24.46 -19.61
N SER A 63 3.08 25.21 -19.60
CA SER A 63 1.87 24.86 -20.35
C SER A 63 2.13 24.81 -21.86
N ALA A 64 2.83 25.79 -22.41
CA ALA A 64 3.18 25.87 -23.82
C ALA A 64 4.21 24.80 -24.25
N ARG A 65 5.11 24.37 -23.35
CA ARG A 65 6.16 23.38 -23.68
C ARG A 65 5.73 21.93 -23.45
N VAL A 66 5.03 21.68 -22.34
CA VAL A 66 4.71 20.33 -21.85
C VAL A 66 3.26 19.98 -22.16
N LEU A 67 2.32 20.86 -21.83
CA LEU A 67 0.88 20.60 -21.92
C LEU A 67 0.25 20.95 -23.28
N SER A 68 1.06 21.45 -24.23
CA SER A 68 0.67 21.63 -25.64
C SER A 68 0.75 20.33 -26.46
N SER A 69 1.47 19.33 -25.96
CA SER A 69 1.63 18.02 -26.59
C SER A 69 0.34 17.20 -26.50
N ASP A 70 -0.09 16.60 -27.60
CA ASP A 70 -1.21 15.65 -27.63
C ASP A 70 -0.91 14.37 -26.82
N PHE A 71 0.38 14.07 -26.65
CA PHE A 71 0.81 12.85 -26.00
C PHE A 71 0.39 12.80 -24.54
N ILE A 72 0.61 13.87 -23.78
CA ILE A 72 0.37 13.86 -22.33
C ILE A 72 -1.11 13.62 -22.03
N PRO A 73 -2.06 14.43 -22.52
CA PRO A 73 -3.49 14.19 -22.25
C PRO A 73 -3.97 12.83 -22.77
N ARG A 74 -3.49 12.35 -23.92
CA ARG A 74 -3.98 11.07 -24.51
C ARG A 74 -3.34 9.82 -23.90
N SER A 75 -2.14 9.92 -23.34
CA SER A 75 -1.45 8.81 -22.68
C SER A 75 -1.70 8.74 -21.18
N THR A 76 -2.46 9.70 -20.63
CA THR A 76 -2.81 9.71 -19.21
C THR A 76 -4.03 8.83 -18.95
N PRO A 77 -3.93 7.85 -18.04
CA PRO A 77 -5.07 7.00 -17.77
C PRO A 77 -6.24 7.78 -17.13
N GLY A 78 -7.45 7.49 -17.60
CA GLY A 78 -8.67 8.19 -17.18
C GLY A 78 -9.08 9.39 -18.05
N ILE A 79 -8.21 9.90 -18.94
CA ILE A 79 -8.56 10.98 -19.87
C ILE A 79 -9.17 10.38 -21.14
N THR A 80 -10.37 10.85 -21.52
CA THR A 80 -11.01 10.45 -22.79
C THR A 80 -10.46 11.26 -23.95
N GLY A 81 -10.57 10.76 -25.19
CA GLY A 81 -10.13 11.51 -26.38
C GLY A 81 -10.77 12.90 -26.49
N ARG A 82 -12.07 13.03 -26.19
CA ARG A 82 -12.78 14.32 -26.18
C ARG A 82 -12.20 15.28 -25.13
N THR A 83 -11.96 14.78 -23.91
CA THR A 83 -11.39 15.56 -22.81
C THR A 83 -9.95 15.97 -23.13
N ALA A 84 -9.16 15.09 -23.74
CA ALA A 84 -7.78 15.37 -24.15
C ALA A 84 -7.69 16.56 -25.10
N ASP A 85 -8.61 16.65 -26.06
CA ASP A 85 -8.66 17.75 -27.03
C ASP A 85 -9.00 19.10 -26.36
N THR A 86 -9.86 19.10 -25.33
CA THR A 86 -10.21 20.32 -24.59
C THR A 86 -9.06 20.83 -23.70
N ILE A 87 -8.24 19.92 -23.16
CA ILE A 87 -7.13 20.28 -22.25
C ILE A 87 -5.91 20.79 -23.01
N LYS A 88 -5.73 20.38 -24.27
CA LYS A 88 -4.59 20.81 -25.09
C LYS A 88 -4.42 22.33 -25.06
N VAL A 89 -3.22 22.78 -24.73
CA VAL A 89 -2.90 24.21 -24.65
C VAL A 89 -2.58 24.76 -26.03
N SER A 90 -3.34 25.78 -26.47
CA SER A 90 -3.03 26.52 -27.71
C SER A 90 -1.94 27.57 -27.46
N LYS A 91 -1.17 27.93 -28.50
CA LYS A 91 -0.02 28.87 -28.40
C LYS A 91 -0.35 30.23 -27.78
N ASN A 92 -1.59 30.70 -27.90
CA ASN A 92 -2.03 32.02 -27.44
C ASN A 92 -2.91 31.96 -26.18
N GLU A 93 -3.09 30.79 -25.58
CA GLU A 93 -3.83 30.67 -24.33
C GLU A 93 -3.00 31.21 -23.17
N THR A 94 -3.65 32.02 -22.32
CA THR A 94 -3.07 32.57 -21.11
C THR A 94 -3.89 32.12 -19.92
N PHE A 95 -3.18 31.82 -18.83
CA PHE A 95 -3.74 31.35 -17.57
C PHE A 95 -3.32 32.27 -16.42
N ASP A 96 -4.17 32.44 -15.42
CA ASP A 96 -3.84 33.27 -14.26
C ASP A 96 -3.95 32.48 -12.97
N LEU A 97 -2.82 32.29 -12.29
CA LEU A 97 -2.77 31.60 -11.00
C LEU A 97 -3.16 32.50 -9.83
N SER A 98 -3.42 33.80 -10.06
CA SER A 98 -4.00 34.68 -9.05
C SER A 98 -5.36 34.21 -8.57
N ILE A 99 -6.08 33.40 -9.37
CA ILE A 99 -7.37 32.81 -8.97
C ILE A 99 -7.28 31.97 -7.68
N TYR A 100 -6.08 31.46 -7.34
CA TYR A 100 -5.85 30.69 -6.13
C TYR A 100 -5.45 31.54 -4.91
N THR A 101 -5.32 32.86 -5.00
CA THR A 101 -4.92 33.71 -3.84
C THR A 101 -6.04 33.92 -2.83
N HIS A 102 -7.25 33.47 -3.14
CA HIS A 102 -8.42 33.58 -2.28
C HIS A 102 -8.98 32.20 -1.98
N ILE A 103 -9.35 31.98 -0.72
CA ILE A 103 -10.09 30.80 -0.32
C ILE A 103 -11.48 30.88 -0.95
N ILE A 104 -11.88 29.79 -1.59
CA ILE A 104 -13.26 29.62 -2.04
C ILE A 104 -14.07 29.12 -0.85
N GLU A 105 -15.01 29.93 -0.38
CA GLU A 105 -15.90 29.53 0.70
C GLU A 105 -16.65 28.25 0.33
N ILE A 106 -16.66 27.31 1.26
CA ILE A 106 -17.42 26.08 1.16
C ILE A 106 -18.90 26.45 1.13
N ALA A 107 -19.61 26.04 0.08
CA ALA A 107 -21.06 26.27 -0.06
C ALA A 107 -21.73 25.09 -0.78
N GLU A 108 -23.05 25.11 -0.92
CA GLU A 108 -23.73 24.13 -1.76
C GLU A 108 -23.45 24.40 -3.25
N HIS A 109 -23.20 23.33 -4.01
CA HIS A 109 -22.90 23.42 -5.43
C HIS A 109 -24.16 23.52 -6.30
N LYS A 110 -24.29 24.60 -7.07
CA LYS A 110 -25.32 24.69 -8.13
C LYS A 110 -24.91 23.87 -9.35
N LYS A 111 -25.89 23.38 -10.13
CA LYS A 111 -25.62 22.61 -11.36
C LYS A 111 -24.93 23.43 -12.47
N SER A 112 -25.17 24.74 -12.52
CA SER A 112 -24.61 25.65 -13.52
C SER A 112 -23.18 26.11 -13.22
N GLU A 113 -22.71 25.91 -11.99
CA GLU A 113 -21.41 26.37 -11.50
C GLU A 113 -20.31 25.34 -11.79
N ASN A 114 -19.11 25.85 -12.11
CA ASN A 114 -17.91 25.02 -12.14
C ASN A 114 -17.69 24.43 -10.75
N PHE A 115 -17.20 23.20 -10.71
CA PHE A 115 -16.94 22.52 -9.45
C PHE A 115 -15.80 23.18 -8.66
N CYS A 116 -14.83 23.79 -9.35
CA CYS A 116 -13.80 24.61 -8.72
C CYS A 116 -14.20 26.09 -8.51
N ARG A 117 -15.43 26.49 -8.88
CA ARG A 117 -16.00 27.85 -8.75
C ARG A 117 -15.22 29.03 -9.36
N HIS A 118 -14.10 28.78 -10.03
CA HIS A 118 -13.41 29.77 -10.83
C HIS A 118 -14.27 30.20 -12.03
N LYS A 119 -14.29 31.50 -12.32
CA LYS A 119 -15.11 32.14 -13.36
C LYS A 119 -14.57 31.98 -14.79
N GLU A 120 -13.64 31.05 -15.03
CA GLU A 120 -13.10 30.82 -16.37
C GLU A 120 -14.15 30.31 -17.34
N LYS A 121 -14.06 30.77 -18.59
CA LYS A 121 -15.00 30.45 -19.66
C LYS A 121 -14.82 29.02 -20.20
N ILE A 122 -13.59 28.51 -20.23
CA ILE A 122 -13.30 27.18 -20.75
C ILE A 122 -13.48 26.16 -19.63
N LYS A 123 -14.46 25.30 -19.82
CA LYS A 123 -14.79 24.23 -18.90
C LYS A 123 -14.26 22.91 -19.44
N VAL A 124 -13.73 22.09 -18.55
CA VAL A 124 -13.18 20.79 -18.86
C VAL A 124 -13.83 19.79 -17.94
N SER A 125 -14.36 18.71 -18.52
CA SER A 125 -14.77 17.53 -17.76
C SER A 125 -13.61 17.04 -16.89
N ASN A 126 -13.85 16.77 -15.61
CA ASN A 126 -12.79 16.49 -14.64
C ASN A 126 -11.77 15.49 -15.20
N VAL A 127 -10.53 15.96 -15.30
CA VAL A 127 -9.45 15.34 -16.07
C VAL A 127 -9.15 13.94 -15.54
N ILE A 128 -9.26 13.73 -14.23
CA ILE A 128 -8.84 12.48 -13.58
C ILE A 128 -9.72 12.16 -12.37
N GLY A 129 -10.93 12.72 -12.36
CA GLY A 129 -11.88 12.51 -11.29
C GLY A 129 -12.74 11.29 -11.53
N PHE A 130 -12.59 10.26 -10.69
CA PHE A 130 -13.61 9.23 -10.50
C PHE A 130 -14.70 9.73 -9.55
N THR A 131 -15.14 10.97 -9.78
CA THR A 131 -16.03 11.73 -8.91
C THR A 131 -17.45 11.29 -9.16
N ALA A 132 -17.86 10.20 -8.53
CA ALA A 132 -19.17 9.66 -8.77
C ALA A 132 -20.25 10.44 -8.04
N ALA A 133 -21.33 10.75 -8.75
CA ALA A 133 -22.55 11.32 -8.19
C ALA A 133 -22.39 12.58 -7.31
N ALA A 134 -21.77 13.64 -7.82
CA ALA A 134 -22.12 15.00 -7.37
C ALA A 134 -23.50 15.45 -7.93
N THR A 135 -24.49 14.55 -7.94
CA THR A 135 -25.87 14.85 -8.27
C THR A 135 -26.59 15.23 -6.98
N THR A 136 -26.92 16.53 -6.86
CA THR A 136 -27.71 17.18 -5.81
C THR A 136 -27.01 17.45 -4.46
N GLY A 137 -26.76 18.73 -4.15
CA GLY A 137 -26.82 19.30 -2.79
C GLY A 137 -25.79 18.89 -1.74
N VAL A 138 -24.92 17.91 -1.95
CA VAL A 138 -24.06 17.42 -0.87
C VAL A 138 -22.71 18.14 -0.86
N LEU A 139 -22.39 18.72 0.29
CA LEU A 139 -21.01 18.95 0.74
C LEU A 139 -20.31 17.59 0.70
N CYS A 140 -19.56 17.31 -0.37
CA CYS A 140 -18.80 16.08 -0.53
C CYS A 140 -18.13 15.73 0.79
N LYS A 141 -18.29 14.48 1.27
CA LYS A 141 -17.66 14.04 2.51
C LYS A 141 -16.18 14.41 2.42
N ARG A 142 -15.77 15.36 3.27
CA ARG A 142 -14.46 16.01 3.25
C ARG A 142 -13.28 15.02 3.18
N ASP A 143 -13.54 13.82 3.70
CA ASP A 143 -12.58 12.74 3.89
C ASP A 143 -13.03 11.43 3.19
N GLY A 144 -13.87 11.53 2.15
CA GLY A 144 -14.47 10.37 1.46
C GLY A 144 -14.31 10.40 -0.05
N LEU A 145 -14.19 9.22 -0.64
CA LEU A 145 -14.33 9.04 -2.09
C LEU A 145 -15.80 8.99 -2.45
N ASP A 146 -16.30 9.98 -3.18
CA ASP A 146 -17.66 9.92 -3.75
C ASP A 146 -17.61 8.99 -4.96
N ILE A 147 -18.04 7.74 -4.79
CA ILE A 147 -18.03 6.68 -5.81
C ILE A 147 -19.42 6.05 -5.94
N THR A 148 -19.88 5.82 -7.18
CA THR A 148 -21.17 5.21 -7.49
C THR A 148 -20.87 3.75 -7.76
N TYR A 149 -21.57 2.91 -7.04
CA TYR A 149 -21.52 1.48 -7.27
C TYR A 149 -22.68 1.10 -8.17
N TYR A 150 -22.37 0.48 -9.31
CA TYR A 150 -23.36 -0.18 -10.15
C TYR A 150 -23.04 -1.67 -10.17
N GLN A 151 -23.97 -2.50 -9.68
CA GLN A 151 -23.77 -3.95 -9.54
C GLN A 151 -22.50 -4.33 -8.74
N GLY A 152 -22.19 -3.57 -7.68
CA GLY A 152 -21.02 -3.80 -6.82
C GLY A 152 -19.68 -3.31 -7.39
N VAL A 153 -19.67 -2.71 -8.59
CA VAL A 153 -18.45 -2.20 -9.23
C VAL A 153 -18.46 -0.68 -9.20
N PRO A 154 -17.35 -0.02 -8.77
CA PRO A 154 -17.25 1.43 -8.83
C PRO A 154 -17.30 1.87 -10.30
N ARG A 155 -18.11 2.89 -10.61
CA ARG A 155 -18.20 3.42 -11.98
C ARG A 155 -17.85 4.91 -12.02
N ARG A 156 -17.24 5.30 -13.13
CA ARG A 156 -17.14 6.71 -13.50
C ARG A 156 -18.55 7.25 -13.78
N PRO A 157 -18.89 8.49 -13.39
CA PRO A 157 -20.10 9.14 -13.85
C PRO A 157 -20.23 9.13 -15.37
N THR A 158 -21.46 9.07 -15.83
CA THR A 158 -21.82 9.41 -17.21
C THR A 158 -21.73 10.92 -17.48
N ASP A 159 -21.90 11.76 -16.44
CA ASP A 159 -21.82 13.23 -16.52
C ASP A 159 -20.98 13.81 -15.36
N PRO A 160 -19.64 13.69 -15.41
CA PRO A 160 -18.77 14.26 -14.38
C PRO A 160 -18.81 15.79 -14.44
N ARG A 161 -18.89 16.44 -13.28
CA ARG A 161 -18.89 17.91 -13.21
C ARG A 161 -17.60 18.50 -13.79
N GLU A 162 -17.75 19.70 -14.35
CA GLU A 162 -16.66 20.41 -15.01
C GLU A 162 -15.85 21.25 -14.04
N ILE A 163 -14.55 21.36 -14.30
CA ILE A 163 -13.62 22.29 -13.67
C ILE A 163 -13.11 23.29 -14.71
N CYS A 164 -12.49 24.39 -14.26
CA CYS A 164 -11.85 25.30 -15.20
C CYS A 164 -10.60 24.68 -15.84
N LYS A 165 -10.21 25.19 -17.01
CA LYS A 165 -9.04 24.69 -17.75
C LYS A 165 -7.75 24.84 -16.93
N THR A 166 -7.59 25.91 -16.14
CA THR A 166 -6.42 26.07 -15.27
C THR A 166 -6.32 24.95 -14.22
N CYS A 167 -7.42 24.62 -13.53
CA CYS A 167 -7.46 23.51 -12.58
C CYS A 167 -7.15 22.17 -13.27
N ALA A 168 -7.71 21.96 -14.47
CA ALA A 168 -7.47 20.77 -15.28
C ALA A 168 -5.99 20.60 -15.66
N LEU A 169 -5.34 21.68 -16.09
CA LEU A 169 -3.92 21.68 -16.45
C LEU A 169 -3.02 21.47 -15.24
N LEU A 170 -3.31 22.10 -14.10
CA LEU A 170 -2.56 21.90 -12.86
C LEU A 170 -2.74 20.49 -12.31
N ALA A 171 -3.96 19.94 -12.35
CA ALA A 171 -4.21 18.56 -11.95
C ALA A 171 -3.47 17.56 -12.85
N LEU A 172 -3.47 17.79 -14.17
CA LEU A 172 -2.70 17.00 -15.11
C LEU A 172 -1.21 17.08 -14.84
N LEU A 173 -0.69 18.30 -14.60
CA LEU A 173 0.70 18.53 -14.22
C LEU A 173 1.04 17.79 -12.92
N GLY A 174 0.26 17.98 -11.86
CA GLY A 174 0.47 17.31 -10.57
C GLY A 174 0.45 15.80 -10.70
N MET A 175 -0.48 15.23 -11.45
CA MET A 175 -0.51 13.78 -11.70
C MET A 175 0.72 13.30 -12.49
N TRP A 176 1.20 14.08 -13.46
CA TRP A 176 2.39 13.75 -14.23
C TRP A 176 3.70 13.83 -13.46
N TYR A 177 3.72 14.55 -12.34
CA TYR A 177 4.92 14.72 -11.53
C TYR A 177 4.86 13.95 -10.20
N ALA A 178 3.68 13.73 -9.61
CA ALA A 178 3.54 13.19 -8.25
C ALA A 178 2.78 11.86 -8.16
N SER A 179 2.07 11.43 -9.21
CA SER A 179 1.36 10.14 -9.21
C SER A 179 2.19 9.06 -9.89
N PHE A 180 2.23 7.88 -9.29
CA PHE A 180 2.82 6.67 -9.85
C PHE A 180 1.83 6.01 -10.80
N ILE A 181 2.23 5.78 -12.04
CA ILE A 181 1.37 5.24 -13.09
C ILE A 181 2.06 4.03 -13.73
N PHE A 182 1.51 2.84 -13.58
CA PHE A 182 2.11 1.60 -14.09
C PHE A 182 1.03 0.59 -14.49
N ASN A 183 1.44 -0.52 -15.08
CA ASN A 183 0.52 -1.56 -15.55
C ASN A 183 0.68 -2.84 -14.71
N ILE A 184 -0.44 -3.44 -14.34
CA ILE A 184 -0.52 -4.80 -13.78
C ILE A 184 -1.38 -5.62 -14.72
N ALA A 185 -0.80 -6.62 -15.37
CA ALA A 185 -1.42 -7.40 -16.43
C ALA A 185 -2.08 -6.49 -17.49
N ASP A 186 -3.40 -6.52 -17.61
CA ASP A 186 -4.21 -5.72 -18.54
C ASP A 186 -4.78 -4.42 -17.93
N LYS A 187 -4.36 -4.07 -16.70
CA LYS A 187 -4.89 -2.93 -15.94
C LYS A 187 -3.86 -1.82 -15.77
N GLU A 188 -4.32 -0.58 -15.90
CA GLU A 188 -3.57 0.63 -15.59
C GLU A 188 -3.85 1.05 -14.13
N VAL A 189 -2.79 1.19 -13.35
CA VAL A 189 -2.85 1.57 -11.93
C VAL A 189 -2.31 2.98 -11.77
N ILE A 190 -3.07 3.82 -11.06
CA ILE A 190 -2.66 5.17 -10.65
C ILE A 190 -2.61 5.21 -9.14
N ILE A 191 -1.46 5.57 -8.57
CA ILE A 191 -1.29 5.79 -7.14
C ILE A 191 -0.88 7.24 -6.92
N THR A 192 -1.64 7.99 -6.12
CA THR A 192 -1.35 9.38 -5.77
C THR A 192 -1.14 9.48 -4.26
N PRO A 193 0.05 9.89 -3.79
CA PRO A 193 0.27 10.17 -2.37
C PRO A 193 -0.60 11.35 -1.92
N ILE A 194 -1.30 11.18 -0.80
CA ILE A 194 -2.13 12.19 -0.16
C ILE A 194 -1.42 12.63 1.13
N PRO A 195 -0.89 13.86 1.23
CA PRO A 195 -0.14 14.26 2.40
C PRO A 195 -1.05 14.53 3.59
N ASN A 196 -0.70 13.95 4.74
CA ASN A 196 -1.35 14.21 6.03
C ASN A 196 -0.64 15.31 6.83
N ASN A 197 0.62 15.62 6.48
CA ASN A 197 1.46 16.62 7.12
C ASN A 197 2.03 17.63 6.10
N GLU A 198 2.68 18.69 6.58
CA GLU A 198 3.41 19.64 5.74
C GLU A 198 4.44 18.92 4.86
N VAL A 199 4.45 19.23 3.56
CA VAL A 199 5.41 18.69 2.59
C VAL A 199 6.30 19.81 2.07
N SER A 200 7.61 19.67 2.28
CA SER A 200 8.60 20.59 1.72
C SER A 200 8.84 20.34 0.23
N GLY A 201 9.34 21.35 -0.49
CA GLY A 201 9.71 21.18 -1.89
C GLY A 201 10.81 20.15 -2.13
N LEU A 202 11.68 19.88 -1.15
CA LEU A 202 12.65 18.77 -1.20
C LEU A 202 11.93 17.42 -1.23
N LYS A 203 10.98 17.20 -0.31
CA LYS A 203 10.18 15.97 -0.25
C LYS A 203 9.36 15.76 -1.52
N LEU A 204 8.82 16.84 -2.10
CA LEU A 204 8.16 16.79 -3.40
C LEU A 204 9.11 16.35 -4.51
N GLN A 205 10.36 16.85 -4.53
CA GLN A 205 11.34 16.45 -5.52
C GLN A 205 11.73 14.96 -5.40
N GLU A 206 11.78 14.41 -4.19
CA GLU A 206 11.99 12.98 -3.95
C GLU A 206 10.85 12.16 -4.57
N ILE A 207 9.59 12.54 -4.32
CA ILE A 207 8.40 11.91 -4.93
C ILE A 207 8.46 11.99 -6.45
N PHE A 208 8.81 13.16 -7.00
CA PHE A 208 8.91 13.37 -8.45
C PHE A 208 9.95 12.47 -9.09
N SER A 209 11.07 12.26 -8.40
CA SER A 209 12.17 11.43 -8.87
C SER A 209 11.79 9.95 -8.89
N ILE A 210 11.17 9.44 -7.81
CA ILE A 210 10.78 8.02 -7.76
C ILE A 210 9.67 7.71 -8.75
N GLN A 211 8.63 8.54 -8.86
CA GLN A 211 7.52 8.18 -9.75
C GLN A 211 7.96 8.10 -11.22
N HIS A 212 9.00 8.85 -11.62
CA HIS A 212 9.59 8.72 -12.94
C HIS A 212 10.22 7.34 -13.18
N GLN A 213 10.79 6.69 -12.15
CA GLN A 213 11.40 5.36 -12.27
C GLN A 213 10.37 4.24 -12.51
N ILE A 214 9.11 4.48 -12.16
CA ILE A 214 8.05 3.45 -12.15
C ILE A 214 7.04 3.70 -13.26
N ARG A 215 7.06 4.90 -13.82
CA ARG A 215 6.13 5.32 -14.83
C ARG A 215 6.20 4.38 -16.04
N LYS A 216 5.08 3.71 -16.33
CA LYS A 216 4.89 2.72 -17.40
C LYS A 216 5.66 1.41 -17.21
N GLU A 217 6.14 1.12 -16.01
CA GLU A 217 6.55 -0.24 -15.69
C GLU A 217 5.39 -1.21 -15.94
N TRP A 218 5.73 -2.38 -16.47
CA TRP A 218 4.76 -3.42 -16.77
C TRP A 218 5.03 -4.63 -15.87
N PHE A 219 4.05 -4.96 -15.03
CA PHE A 219 4.07 -6.16 -14.22
C PHE A 219 3.12 -7.18 -14.82
N GLY A 220 3.65 -8.21 -15.50
CA GLY A 220 2.85 -9.18 -16.26
C GLY A 220 2.00 -10.15 -15.41
N GLN A 221 2.04 -10.03 -14.09
CA GLN A 221 1.31 -10.90 -13.17
C GLN A 221 -0.08 -10.33 -12.89
N GLU A 222 -1.10 -11.18 -12.86
CA GLU A 222 -2.44 -10.81 -12.40
C GLU A 222 -2.44 -10.70 -10.87
N ILE A 223 -2.25 -9.49 -10.36
CA ILE A 223 -2.24 -9.22 -8.92
C ILE A 223 -3.65 -8.82 -8.47
N PRO A 224 -4.23 -9.48 -7.44
CA PRO A 224 -5.48 -9.06 -6.83
C PRO A 224 -5.45 -7.58 -6.40
N GLN A 225 -6.51 -6.83 -6.68
CA GLN A 225 -6.53 -5.37 -6.45
C GLN A 225 -6.23 -4.97 -5.01
N VAL A 226 -6.70 -5.77 -4.03
CA VAL A 226 -6.46 -5.54 -2.60
C VAL A 226 -4.97 -5.57 -2.22
N LEU A 227 -4.12 -6.21 -3.03
CA LEU A 227 -2.68 -6.36 -2.80
C LEU A 227 -1.84 -5.27 -3.48
N ILE A 228 -2.44 -4.46 -4.35
CA ILE A 228 -1.73 -3.42 -5.10
C ILE A 228 -0.94 -2.46 -4.20
N PRO A 229 -1.48 -1.96 -3.07
CA PRO A 229 -0.72 -1.05 -2.21
C PRO A 229 0.54 -1.71 -1.62
N LEU A 230 0.42 -2.93 -1.10
CA LEU A 230 1.55 -3.67 -0.53
C LEU A 230 2.58 -4.02 -1.60
N PHE A 231 2.11 -4.45 -2.78
CA PHE A 231 2.96 -4.68 -3.94
C PHE A 231 3.73 -3.42 -4.33
N PHE A 232 3.05 -2.31 -4.53
CA PHE A 232 3.67 -1.03 -4.90
C PHE A 232 4.75 -0.61 -3.91
N LEU A 233 4.45 -0.62 -2.61
CA LEU A 233 5.40 -0.20 -1.57
C LEU A 233 6.60 -1.15 -1.45
N SER A 234 6.40 -2.46 -1.60
CA SER A 234 7.49 -3.44 -1.52
C SER A 234 8.43 -3.40 -2.72
N ARG A 235 7.95 -3.05 -3.92
CA ARG A 235 8.78 -2.92 -5.14
C ARG A 235 9.71 -1.73 -5.13
N ILE A 236 9.50 -0.79 -4.21
CA ILE A 236 10.24 0.46 -4.12
C ILE A 236 10.72 0.61 -2.67
N PRO A 237 11.85 0.03 -2.30
CA PRO A 237 12.30 0.07 -0.90
C PRO A 237 12.38 1.49 -0.32
N SER A 238 12.80 2.47 -1.14
CA SER A 238 12.84 3.89 -0.75
C SER A 238 11.47 4.55 -0.60
N SER A 239 10.39 3.94 -1.11
CA SER A 239 9.03 4.48 -0.96
C SER A 239 8.59 4.49 0.49
N ALA A 240 9.11 3.59 1.33
CA ALA A 240 8.76 3.63 2.73
C ALA A 240 9.24 4.92 3.40
N ASP A 241 10.46 5.36 3.09
CA ASP A 241 11.04 6.61 3.58
C ASP A 241 10.40 7.84 2.94
N ILE A 242 10.13 7.76 1.64
CA ILE A 242 9.62 8.90 0.89
C ILE A 242 8.12 9.14 1.06
N LEU A 243 7.33 8.10 1.37
CA LEU A 243 5.88 8.21 1.52
C LEU A 243 5.43 8.19 3.00
N GLU A 244 6.35 8.34 3.95
CA GLU A 244 5.99 8.56 5.34
C GLU A 244 5.20 9.86 5.54
N GLY A 245 4.11 9.78 6.31
CA GLY A 245 3.18 10.89 6.50
C GLY A 245 2.22 11.10 5.33
N PHE A 246 2.15 10.16 4.38
CA PHE A 246 1.16 10.14 3.30
C PHE A 246 0.19 8.97 3.47
N ASP A 247 -1.03 9.17 3.02
CA ASP A 247 -1.96 8.12 2.62
C ASP A 247 -1.83 7.87 1.11
N LEU A 248 -2.41 6.80 0.60
CA LEU A 248 -2.47 6.54 -0.84
C LEU A 248 -3.90 6.60 -1.36
N PHE A 249 -4.08 7.38 -2.42
CA PHE A 249 -5.21 7.22 -3.32
C PHE A 249 -4.80 6.27 -4.46
N VAL A 250 -5.52 5.16 -4.62
CA VAL A 250 -5.25 4.14 -5.64
C VAL A 250 -6.46 4.01 -6.55
N ALA A 251 -6.25 4.09 -7.86
CA ALA A 251 -7.25 3.80 -8.87
C ALA A 251 -6.72 2.73 -9.83
N VAL A 252 -7.58 1.75 -10.13
CA VAL A 252 -7.29 0.62 -11.04
C VAL A 252 -8.26 0.69 -12.20
N LEU A 253 -7.72 0.71 -13.41
CA LEU A 253 -8.48 0.91 -14.64
C LEU A 253 -8.25 -0.21 -15.63
N SER A 254 -9.30 -0.60 -16.34
CA SER A 254 -9.19 -1.47 -17.51
C SER A 254 -9.57 -0.70 -18.79
N ARG A 255 -9.07 -1.19 -19.93
CA ARG A 255 -9.41 -0.64 -21.26
C ARG A 255 -10.28 -1.63 -22.04
N GLN A 256 -11.50 -1.21 -22.39
CA GLN A 256 -12.36 -1.92 -23.36
C GLN A 256 -12.61 -1.04 -24.59
N GLN A 257 -13.61 -0.14 -24.53
CA GLN A 257 -13.86 0.91 -25.54
C GLN A 257 -13.48 2.31 -25.01
N GLY A 258 -12.90 2.35 -23.82
CA GLY A 258 -12.53 3.51 -23.02
C GLY A 258 -12.08 3.03 -21.64
N TYR A 259 -11.80 3.98 -20.75
CA TYR A 259 -11.40 3.68 -19.39
C TYR A 259 -12.58 3.24 -18.54
N HIS A 260 -12.53 2.01 -18.04
CA HIS A 260 -13.41 1.50 -17.00
C HIS A 260 -12.68 1.54 -15.66
N VAL A 261 -13.44 1.78 -14.57
CA VAL A 261 -12.91 1.81 -13.21
C VAL A 261 -13.14 0.46 -12.58
N ASP A 262 -12.08 -0.27 -12.29
CA ASP A 262 -12.20 -1.59 -11.68
C ASP A 262 -12.08 -1.53 -10.16
N GLY A 263 -11.38 -0.52 -9.61
CA GLY A 263 -11.19 -0.37 -8.17
C GLY A 263 -10.68 1.03 -7.80
N ILE A 264 -11.15 1.56 -6.66
CA ILE A 264 -10.70 2.84 -6.10
C ILE A 264 -10.59 2.71 -4.58
N TYR A 265 -9.46 3.16 -4.04
CA TYR A 265 -9.16 3.09 -2.61
C TYR A 265 -8.52 4.39 -2.13
N LEU A 266 -8.90 4.83 -0.94
CA LEU A 266 -8.12 5.77 -0.14
C LEU A 266 -7.73 5.02 1.13
N LEU A 267 -6.44 4.88 1.39
CA LEU A 267 -5.95 4.08 2.50
C LEU A 267 -4.73 4.70 3.17
N SER A 268 -4.68 4.57 4.50
CA SER A 268 -3.46 4.83 5.24
C SER A 268 -2.43 3.74 4.93
N ILE A 269 -1.15 4.10 4.87
CA ILE A 269 -0.08 3.15 4.57
C ILE A 269 0.88 2.92 5.72
N GLU A 270 0.71 3.61 6.86
CA GLU A 270 1.60 3.53 8.01
C GLU A 270 1.90 2.09 8.45
N LYS A 271 0.86 1.24 8.50
CA LYS A 271 1.00 -0.18 8.84
C LYS A 271 1.86 -0.96 7.85
N TYR A 272 1.74 -0.67 6.55
CA TYR A 272 2.62 -1.27 5.54
C TYR A 272 4.05 -0.76 5.69
N LEU A 273 4.24 0.53 5.92
CA LEU A 273 5.57 1.12 6.08
C LEU A 273 6.29 0.53 7.30
N ASN A 274 5.59 0.37 8.43
CA ASN A 274 6.12 -0.25 9.63
C ASN A 274 6.59 -1.69 9.37
N PHE A 275 5.81 -2.48 8.63
CA PHE A 275 6.22 -3.83 8.25
C PHE A 275 7.43 -3.82 7.30
N LEU A 276 7.41 -3.00 6.26
CA LEU A 276 8.47 -3.01 5.23
C LEU A 276 9.81 -2.48 5.76
N ARG A 277 9.80 -1.51 6.69
CA ARG A 277 11.01 -0.91 7.26
C ARG A 277 11.64 -1.71 8.39
N ASP A 278 10.87 -2.52 9.10
CA ASP A 278 11.37 -3.23 10.29
C ASP A 278 12.60 -4.09 9.97
N ASN A 279 12.56 -4.83 8.86
CA ASN A 279 13.71 -5.60 8.41
C ASN A 279 13.63 -5.96 6.90
N PRO A 280 14.76 -6.13 6.21
CA PRO A 280 14.78 -6.45 4.77
C PRO A 280 14.19 -7.84 4.44
N PHE A 281 14.09 -8.75 5.41
CA PHE A 281 13.49 -10.07 5.19
C PHE A 281 11.98 -9.99 4.97
N ASN A 282 11.31 -8.96 5.49
CA ASN A 282 9.89 -8.71 5.23
C ASN A 282 9.64 -8.42 3.75
N ILE A 283 10.49 -7.60 3.13
CA ILE A 283 10.45 -7.34 1.68
C ILE A 283 10.78 -8.62 0.91
N ALA A 284 11.81 -9.36 1.34
CA ALA A 284 12.18 -10.63 0.71
C ALA A 284 11.04 -11.66 0.73
N SER A 285 10.29 -11.77 1.84
CA SER A 285 9.12 -12.64 1.93
C SER A 285 8.02 -12.25 0.94
N ILE A 286 7.77 -10.94 0.74
CA ILE A 286 6.83 -10.46 -0.29
C ILE A 286 7.33 -10.83 -1.69
N ASP A 287 8.60 -10.57 -1.99
CA ASP A 287 9.20 -10.90 -3.28
C ASP A 287 9.13 -12.40 -3.58
N VAL A 288 9.39 -13.26 -2.60
CA VAL A 288 9.25 -14.72 -2.75
C VAL A 288 7.82 -15.10 -3.07
N MET A 289 6.83 -14.53 -2.38
CA MET A 289 5.42 -14.80 -2.68
C MET A 289 5.01 -14.34 -4.08
N LEU A 290 5.44 -13.14 -4.49
CA LEU A 290 5.14 -12.61 -5.82
C LEU A 290 5.76 -13.48 -6.93
N ARG A 291 7.00 -13.93 -6.78
CA ARG A 291 7.67 -14.80 -7.77
C ARG A 291 6.97 -16.15 -7.94
N ASN A 292 6.40 -16.68 -6.85
CA ASN A 292 5.69 -17.96 -6.86
C ASN A 292 4.18 -17.83 -7.11
N ASN A 293 3.67 -16.62 -7.40
CA ASN A 293 2.23 -16.34 -7.50
C ASN A 293 1.43 -16.80 -6.26
N ALA A 294 2.04 -16.74 -5.07
CA ALA A 294 1.46 -17.15 -3.79
C ALA A 294 0.49 -16.09 -3.24
N PHE A 295 -0.57 -15.80 -4.01
CA PHE A 295 -1.48 -14.69 -3.72
C PHE A 295 -2.40 -14.95 -2.53
N SER A 296 -2.68 -16.20 -2.15
CA SER A 296 -3.46 -16.48 -0.94
C SER A 296 -2.63 -16.18 0.30
N ALA A 297 -1.35 -16.58 0.32
CA ALA A 297 -0.41 -16.23 1.37
C ALA A 297 -0.25 -14.70 1.46
N LEU A 298 -0.06 -14.01 0.33
CA LEU A 298 0.09 -12.56 0.32
C LEU A 298 -1.19 -11.83 0.78
N THR A 299 -2.37 -12.37 0.46
CA THR A 299 -3.67 -11.87 0.96
C THR A 299 -3.80 -12.02 2.47
N GLU A 300 -3.39 -13.16 3.01
CA GLU A 300 -3.36 -13.33 4.47
C GLU A 300 -2.32 -12.43 5.13
N LEU A 301 -1.13 -12.24 4.55
CA LEU A 301 -0.16 -11.26 5.06
C LEU A 301 -0.79 -9.86 5.11
N ASN A 302 -1.44 -9.44 4.02
CA ASN A 302 -2.14 -8.16 3.95
C ASN A 302 -3.20 -8.03 5.05
N ASN A 303 -3.98 -9.08 5.29
CA ASN A 303 -4.96 -9.13 6.37
C ASN A 303 -4.35 -9.01 7.76
N VAL A 304 -3.20 -9.65 7.97
CA VAL A 304 -2.46 -9.65 9.22
C VAL A 304 -1.88 -8.26 9.50
N ILE A 305 -1.19 -7.65 8.53
CA ILE A 305 -0.50 -6.36 8.74
C ILE A 305 -1.46 -5.18 8.75
N TYR A 306 -2.44 -5.14 7.84
CA TYR A 306 -3.30 -3.98 7.65
C TYR A 306 -4.56 -4.05 8.52
N TYR A 307 -5.28 -5.17 8.46
CA TYR A 307 -6.55 -5.35 9.16
C TYR A 307 -6.40 -5.94 10.57
N LYS A 308 -5.20 -6.37 10.97
CA LYS A 308 -4.92 -7.03 12.27
C LYS A 308 -5.90 -8.18 12.58
N LYS A 309 -6.21 -8.99 11.56
CA LYS A 309 -7.03 -10.20 11.77
C LYS A 309 -6.19 -11.29 12.43
N ASP A 310 -6.82 -12.10 13.28
CA ASP A 310 -6.21 -13.29 13.91
C ASP A 310 -5.97 -14.42 12.89
N SER A 311 -5.07 -14.17 11.94
CA SER A 311 -4.72 -15.14 10.88
C SER A 311 -3.21 -15.33 10.70
N ILE A 312 -2.39 -14.91 11.67
CA ILE A 312 -0.91 -15.02 11.59
C ILE A 312 -0.47 -16.46 11.31
N THR A 313 -1.05 -17.43 12.02
CA THR A 313 -0.75 -18.86 11.85
C THR A 313 -1.24 -19.43 10.51
N LYS A 314 -2.36 -18.91 10.00
CA LYS A 314 -2.86 -19.24 8.66
C LYS A 314 -1.94 -18.68 7.57
N PHE A 315 -1.47 -17.44 7.72
CA PHE A 315 -0.48 -16.83 6.83
C PHE A 315 0.78 -17.70 6.76
N ALA A 316 1.39 -18.04 7.90
CA ALA A 316 2.62 -18.84 7.93
C ALA A 316 2.44 -20.19 7.23
N ARG A 317 1.32 -20.86 7.49
CA ARG A 317 0.95 -22.14 6.85
C ARG A 317 0.82 -22.03 5.33
N LEU A 318 0.16 -20.97 4.83
CA LEU A 318 -0.01 -20.74 3.39
C LEU A 318 1.30 -20.31 2.73
N TYR A 319 2.10 -19.46 3.39
CA TYR A 319 3.41 -19.05 2.90
C TYR A 319 4.27 -20.27 2.58
N VAL A 320 4.42 -21.18 3.53
CA VAL A 320 5.23 -22.39 3.32
C VAL A 320 4.63 -23.26 2.22
N GLN A 321 3.31 -23.42 2.18
CA GLN A 321 2.66 -24.24 1.15
C GLN A 321 2.85 -23.72 -0.27
N GLU A 322 2.62 -22.42 -0.47
CA GLU A 322 2.53 -21.81 -1.80
C GLU A 322 3.90 -21.40 -2.34
N THR A 323 4.89 -21.20 -1.46
CA THR A 323 6.25 -20.82 -1.89
C THR A 323 7.20 -22.01 -1.98
N SER A 324 6.86 -23.17 -1.41
CA SER A 324 7.71 -24.36 -1.46
C SER A 324 7.63 -25.10 -2.80
N SER A 325 8.71 -25.81 -3.15
CA SER A 325 8.78 -26.73 -4.29
C SER A 325 9.05 -28.15 -3.79
N ASP A 326 8.91 -29.16 -4.66
CA ASP A 326 9.13 -30.57 -4.27
C ASP A 326 10.55 -30.85 -3.80
N LYS A 327 11.51 -29.98 -4.13
CA LYS A 327 12.91 -30.10 -3.73
C LYS A 327 13.27 -29.25 -2.52
N PHE A 328 12.46 -28.25 -2.17
CA PHE A 328 12.80 -27.29 -1.14
C PHE A 328 11.58 -26.71 -0.44
N VAL A 329 11.59 -26.74 0.89
CA VAL A 329 10.55 -26.16 1.73
C VAL A 329 10.97 -24.76 2.18
N ASN A 330 10.28 -23.75 1.66
CA ASN A 330 10.48 -22.36 2.02
C ASN A 330 9.80 -22.08 3.36
N LEU A 331 10.61 -21.83 4.39
CA LEU A 331 10.13 -21.38 5.71
C LEU A 331 10.21 -19.86 5.81
N LEU A 332 9.51 -19.27 6.78
CA LEU A 332 9.61 -17.84 7.08
C LEU A 332 11.03 -17.50 7.55
N TYR A 333 11.49 -16.30 7.22
CA TYR A 333 12.70 -15.78 7.83
C TYR A 333 12.50 -15.56 9.34
N PRO A 334 13.49 -15.86 10.18
CA PRO A 334 13.37 -15.69 11.64
C PRO A 334 12.98 -14.26 12.05
N GLN A 335 13.49 -13.26 11.33
CA GLN A 335 13.20 -11.85 11.57
C GLN A 335 11.74 -11.52 11.26
N THR A 336 11.22 -12.01 10.14
CA THR A 336 9.79 -11.86 9.80
C THR A 336 8.90 -12.57 10.80
N ALA A 337 9.24 -13.79 11.22
CA ALA A 337 8.51 -14.50 12.26
C ALA A 337 8.50 -13.72 13.59
N LYS A 338 9.64 -13.17 14.01
CA LYS A 338 9.75 -12.33 15.21
C LYS A 338 8.88 -11.06 15.10
N TYR A 339 8.90 -10.37 13.97
CA TYR A 339 8.01 -9.22 13.75
C TYR A 339 6.55 -9.60 13.92
N LEU A 340 6.11 -10.69 13.27
CA LEU A 340 4.73 -11.14 13.34
C LEU A 340 4.30 -11.51 14.77
N LEU A 341 5.17 -12.14 15.55
CA LEU A 341 4.86 -12.49 16.93
C LEU A 341 4.84 -11.26 17.85
N ARG A 342 5.80 -10.36 17.71
CA ARG A 342 5.99 -9.20 18.60
C ARG A 342 5.07 -8.03 18.23
N GLU A 343 5.13 -7.56 16.99
CA GLU A 343 4.45 -6.33 16.54
C GLU A 343 3.01 -6.55 16.11
N VAL A 344 2.66 -7.76 15.67
CA VAL A 344 1.29 -8.09 15.28
C VAL A 344 0.60 -8.89 16.38
N GLY A 345 1.19 -10.00 16.79
CA GLY A 345 0.63 -10.88 17.83
C GLY A 345 0.69 -10.30 19.23
N MET A 346 1.48 -9.25 19.47
CA MET A 346 1.69 -8.64 20.80
C MET A 346 2.12 -9.67 21.86
N ILE A 347 2.85 -10.71 21.44
CA ILE A 347 3.31 -11.79 22.31
C ILE A 347 4.56 -11.33 23.04
N ARG A 348 4.62 -11.62 24.35
CA ARG A 348 5.76 -11.26 25.19
C ARG A 348 7.04 -11.99 24.75
N GLN A 349 8.17 -11.28 24.86
CA GLN A 349 9.48 -11.79 24.43
C GLN A 349 9.90 -13.07 25.17
N ASP A 350 9.53 -13.21 26.45
CA ASP A 350 9.84 -14.39 27.27
C ASP A 350 9.20 -15.68 26.75
N ILE A 351 8.05 -15.58 26.05
CA ILE A 351 7.42 -16.71 25.37
C ILE A 351 8.13 -16.98 24.04
N ILE A 352 8.39 -15.93 23.25
CA ILE A 352 9.00 -16.03 21.91
C ILE A 352 10.40 -16.66 21.98
N GLU A 353 11.19 -16.32 23.00
CA GLU A 353 12.57 -16.76 23.16
C GLU A 353 12.73 -17.90 24.16
N ASN A 354 11.62 -18.52 24.59
CA ASN A 354 11.68 -19.65 25.51
C ASN A 354 12.37 -20.86 24.84
N PRO A 355 13.47 -21.40 25.42
CA PRO A 355 14.21 -22.51 24.82
C PRO A 355 13.38 -23.78 24.65
N ALA A 356 12.50 -24.09 25.60
CA ALA A 356 11.65 -25.28 25.54
C ALA A 356 10.62 -25.18 24.41
N LEU A 357 10.07 -23.99 24.19
CA LEU A 357 9.17 -23.73 23.06
C LEU A 357 9.91 -23.86 21.73
N ALA A 358 11.13 -23.33 21.63
CA ALA A 358 11.98 -23.48 20.44
C ALA A 358 12.36 -24.94 20.16
N SER A 359 12.65 -25.71 21.21
CA SER A 359 12.94 -27.15 21.17
C SER A 359 11.75 -27.93 20.58
N LEU A 360 10.53 -27.71 21.10
CA LEU A 360 9.32 -28.32 20.55
C LEU A 360 9.02 -27.84 19.11
N ALA A 361 9.22 -26.55 18.83
CA ALA A 361 9.03 -25.99 17.50
C ALA A 361 9.98 -26.63 16.47
N ARG A 362 11.20 -27.02 16.88
CA ARG A 362 12.17 -27.74 16.03
C ARG A 362 11.63 -29.10 15.61
N THR A 363 11.02 -29.85 16.53
CA THR A 363 10.36 -31.13 16.20
C THR A 363 9.18 -30.92 15.26
N LEU A 364 8.31 -29.93 15.52
CA LEU A 364 7.18 -29.63 14.64
C LEU A 364 7.65 -29.18 13.23
N ARG A 365 8.72 -28.39 13.15
CA ARG A 365 9.35 -27.94 11.91
C ARG A 365 9.83 -29.10 11.04
N TYR A 366 10.35 -30.17 11.63
CA TYR A 366 10.71 -31.38 10.87
C TYR A 366 9.48 -31.95 10.14
N PHE A 367 8.34 -32.09 10.80
CA PHE A 367 7.11 -32.56 10.14
C PHE A 367 6.59 -31.59 9.07
N ILE A 368 6.76 -30.29 9.28
CA ILE A 368 6.45 -29.27 8.27
C ILE A 368 7.34 -29.42 7.02
N ARG A 369 8.63 -29.72 7.18
CA ARG A 369 9.55 -30.01 6.06
C ARG A 369 9.12 -31.27 5.30
N GLU A 370 8.58 -32.26 6.00
CA GLU A 370 7.95 -33.44 5.41
C GLU A 370 6.53 -33.19 4.87
N ARG A 371 6.07 -31.93 4.83
CA ARG A 371 4.73 -31.50 4.39
C ARG A 371 3.58 -32.15 5.16
N LYS A 372 3.85 -32.66 6.37
CA LYS A 372 2.86 -33.21 7.30
C LYS A 372 2.28 -32.11 8.18
N TYR A 373 1.47 -31.25 7.56
CA TYR A 373 0.93 -30.08 8.23
C TYR A 373 -0.17 -30.36 9.26
N GLY A 374 -0.72 -31.58 9.29
CA GLY A 374 -1.82 -31.95 10.19
C GLY A 374 -1.51 -31.64 11.66
N TYR A 375 -0.29 -31.88 12.12
CA TYR A 375 0.12 -31.52 13.49
C TYR A 375 0.03 -30.02 13.76
N ALA A 376 0.51 -29.18 12.84
CA ALA A 376 0.45 -27.74 12.98
C ALA A 376 -0.99 -27.20 12.88
N ASP A 377 -1.80 -27.78 11.99
CA ASP A 377 -3.21 -27.41 11.81
C ASP A 377 -4.06 -27.82 13.04
N ASP A 378 -3.83 -29.00 13.61
CA ASP A 378 -4.47 -29.46 14.85
C ASP A 378 -4.08 -28.59 16.04
N ILE A 379 -2.79 -28.28 16.19
CA ILE A 379 -2.30 -27.35 17.22
C ILE A 379 -2.97 -25.97 17.07
N ARG A 380 -3.02 -25.42 15.85
CA ARG A 380 -3.65 -24.10 15.59
C ARG A 380 -5.11 -24.07 16.04
N ASN A 381 -5.85 -25.14 15.75
CA ASN A 381 -7.29 -25.24 15.98
C ASN A 381 -7.64 -25.69 17.41
N ALA A 382 -6.65 -26.13 18.20
CA ALA A 382 -6.84 -26.54 19.58
C ALA A 382 -7.41 -25.41 20.44
N ARG A 383 -8.28 -25.77 21.38
CA ARG A 383 -8.95 -24.86 22.31
C ARG A 383 -8.35 -25.04 23.70
N LYS A 384 -8.32 -23.95 24.48
CA LYS A 384 -7.72 -23.96 25.82
C LYS A 384 -8.31 -25.05 26.74
N ASP A 385 -9.61 -25.30 26.61
CA ASP A 385 -10.31 -26.26 27.47
C ASP A 385 -10.40 -27.67 26.87
N SER A 386 -9.79 -27.91 25.70
CA SER A 386 -9.71 -29.25 25.10
C SER A 386 -8.34 -29.87 25.33
N ARG A 387 -8.28 -31.20 25.37
CA ARG A 387 -7.02 -31.96 25.45
C ARG A 387 -6.31 -32.08 24.09
N ASP A 388 -6.86 -31.43 23.06
CA ASP A 388 -6.40 -31.59 21.67
C ASP A 388 -4.94 -31.12 21.52
N PHE A 389 -4.55 -30.08 22.27
CA PHE A 389 -3.19 -29.54 22.23
C PHE A 389 -2.17 -30.57 22.75
N GLU A 390 -2.41 -31.13 23.93
CA GLU A 390 -1.55 -32.13 24.56
C GLU A 390 -1.56 -33.45 23.79
N GLU A 391 -2.73 -33.91 23.34
CA GLU A 391 -2.87 -35.14 22.56
C GLU A 391 -2.15 -35.05 21.22
N THR A 392 -2.22 -33.90 20.55
CA THR A 392 -1.51 -33.66 19.29
C THR A 392 0.00 -33.65 19.49
N ILE A 393 0.50 -32.98 20.53
CA ILE A 393 1.93 -32.99 20.88
C ILE A 393 2.40 -34.41 21.22
N ALA A 394 1.65 -35.16 22.03
CA ALA A 394 2.00 -36.53 22.40
C ALA A 394 2.01 -37.48 21.18
N ARG A 395 1.05 -37.32 20.25
CA ARG A 395 1.03 -38.07 18.98
C ARG A 395 2.23 -37.72 18.11
N MET A 396 2.56 -36.43 17.97
CA MET A 396 3.71 -35.95 17.23
C MET A 396 5.03 -36.50 17.78
N LEU A 397 5.23 -36.47 19.10
CA LEU A 397 6.45 -36.99 19.74
C LEU A 397 6.59 -38.51 19.61
N ARG A 398 5.48 -39.25 19.67
CA ARG A 398 5.49 -40.70 19.41
C ARG A 398 5.92 -41.01 17.98
N GLU A 399 5.37 -40.31 16.99
CA GLU A 399 5.83 -40.47 15.61
C GLU A 399 7.29 -40.03 15.46
N GLY A 400 7.70 -38.95 16.12
CA GLY A 400 9.09 -38.48 16.09
C GLY A 400 10.09 -39.50 16.63
N ARG A 401 9.74 -40.23 17.71
CA ARG A 401 10.57 -41.33 18.23
C ARG A 401 10.70 -42.48 17.23
N LEU A 402 9.63 -42.84 16.52
CA LEU A 402 9.69 -43.85 15.45
C LEU A 402 10.63 -43.42 14.32
N ARG A 403 10.62 -42.12 13.95
CA ARG A 403 11.52 -41.57 12.93
C ARG A 403 12.99 -41.60 13.37
N LEU A 404 13.24 -41.30 14.64
CA LEU A 404 14.58 -41.41 15.22
C LEU A 404 15.09 -42.86 15.21
N GLU A 405 14.23 -43.84 15.52
CA GLU A 405 14.55 -45.27 15.43
C GLU A 405 14.83 -45.72 13.98
N GLN A 406 14.18 -45.07 13.00
CA GLN A 406 14.45 -45.23 11.57
C GLN A 406 15.73 -44.50 11.10
N LYS A 407 16.52 -43.94 12.02
CA LYS A 407 17.74 -43.16 11.77
C LYS A 407 17.51 -41.88 10.98
N GLU A 408 16.30 -41.34 11.00
CA GLU A 408 16.04 -40.01 10.47
C GLU A 408 16.57 -38.93 11.43
N LYS A 409 17.05 -37.82 10.88
CA LYS A 409 17.54 -36.68 11.64
C LYS A 409 16.36 -35.85 12.18
N ILE A 410 15.86 -36.20 13.37
CA ILE A 410 14.81 -35.47 14.06
C ILE A 410 15.23 -35.13 15.49
N HIS A 411 14.93 -33.90 15.91
CA HIS A 411 15.08 -33.45 17.29
C HIS A 411 13.87 -33.86 18.13
N LEU A 412 14.09 -34.31 19.37
CA LEU A 412 13.04 -34.55 20.35
C LEU A 412 13.30 -33.73 21.62
N PRO A 413 12.33 -32.94 22.09
CA PRO A 413 12.46 -32.21 23.35
C PRO A 413 12.53 -33.17 24.54
N THR A 414 13.20 -32.72 25.59
CA THR A 414 13.24 -33.40 26.88
C THR A 414 11.90 -33.29 27.63
N GLU A 415 11.69 -34.16 28.62
CA GLU A 415 10.46 -34.11 29.42
C GLU A 415 10.27 -32.78 30.15
N ASP A 416 11.37 -32.17 30.62
CA ASP A 416 11.30 -30.90 31.35
C ASP A 416 11.00 -29.72 30.41
N GLU A 417 11.48 -29.76 29.17
CA GLU A 417 11.06 -28.80 28.13
C GLU A 417 9.57 -28.94 27.82
N ILE A 418 9.05 -30.16 27.71
CA ILE A 418 7.61 -30.38 27.49
C ILE A 418 6.77 -29.85 28.66
N LYS A 419 7.18 -30.11 29.90
CA LYS A 419 6.51 -29.56 31.09
C LYS A 419 6.50 -28.03 31.09
N GLU A 420 7.62 -27.42 30.70
CA GLU A 420 7.74 -25.97 30.60
C GLU A 420 6.81 -25.38 29.52
N VAL A 421 6.70 -26.01 28.36
CA VAL A 421 5.74 -25.57 27.32
C VAL A 421 4.30 -25.64 27.82
N PHE A 422 3.92 -26.71 28.55
CA PHE A 422 2.58 -26.79 29.14
C PHE A 422 2.37 -25.77 30.25
N ARG A 423 3.40 -25.43 31.03
CA ARG A 423 3.35 -24.32 32.00
C ARG A 423 3.04 -23.00 31.29
N LEU A 424 3.75 -22.68 30.21
CA LEU A 424 3.49 -21.47 29.40
C LEU A 424 2.08 -21.47 28.81
N ALA A 425 1.61 -22.61 28.29
CA ALA A 425 0.27 -22.73 27.72
C ALA A 425 -0.83 -22.52 28.78
N ASN A 426 -0.60 -22.96 30.03
CA ASN A 426 -1.51 -22.70 31.14
C ASN A 426 -1.58 -21.20 31.50
N GLU A 427 -0.44 -20.49 31.43
CA GLU A 427 -0.38 -19.05 31.67
C GLU A 427 -1.03 -18.24 30.55
N ASN A 428 -0.66 -18.51 29.30
CA ASN A 428 -1.21 -17.85 28.13
C ASN A 428 -1.26 -18.81 26.93
N PHE A 429 -2.39 -19.49 26.81
CA PHE A 429 -2.62 -20.53 25.81
C PHE A 429 -2.50 -20.02 24.37
N GLU A 430 -3.20 -18.93 24.04
CA GLU A 430 -3.24 -18.42 22.67
C GLU A 430 -1.87 -17.86 22.23
N ALA A 431 -1.16 -17.18 23.12
CA ALA A 431 0.18 -16.69 22.84
C ALA A 431 1.18 -17.83 22.63
N THR A 432 1.15 -18.84 23.50
CA THR A 432 2.06 -20.01 23.42
C THR A 432 1.78 -20.83 22.17
N LYS A 433 0.51 -21.12 21.89
CA LYS A 433 0.06 -21.82 20.67
C LYS A 433 0.49 -21.09 19.40
N THR A 434 0.25 -19.78 19.34
CA THR A 434 0.62 -18.95 18.19
C THR A 434 2.14 -18.91 18.02
N ALA A 435 2.89 -18.68 19.09
CA ALA A 435 4.35 -18.68 19.06
C ALA A 435 4.92 -20.02 18.57
N LEU A 436 4.44 -21.14 19.12
CA LEU A 436 4.86 -22.48 18.71
C LEU A 436 4.68 -22.69 17.19
N VAL A 437 3.49 -22.39 16.68
CA VAL A 437 3.16 -22.61 15.26
C VAL A 437 4.03 -21.72 14.36
N ILE A 438 4.16 -20.44 14.68
CA ILE A 438 4.95 -19.51 13.84
C ILE A 438 6.45 -19.86 13.87
N LEU A 439 7.00 -20.21 15.03
CA LEU A 439 8.40 -20.61 15.16
C LEU A 439 8.69 -21.91 14.39
N ALA A 440 7.73 -22.83 14.35
CA ALA A 440 7.84 -24.06 13.57
C ALA A 440 7.80 -23.82 12.06
N PHE A 441 7.04 -22.81 11.59
CA PHE A 441 7.03 -22.38 10.19
C PHE A 441 8.17 -21.41 9.81
N SER A 442 9.07 -21.11 10.74
CA SER A 442 10.27 -20.28 10.52
C SER A 442 11.53 -21.14 10.35
N PHE A 443 12.52 -20.64 9.61
CA PHE A 443 13.88 -21.21 9.66
C PHE A 443 14.44 -21.16 11.11
N PRO A 444 15.36 -22.06 11.46
CA PRO A 444 16.06 -21.98 12.74
C PRO A 444 16.79 -20.64 12.86
N SER A 445 16.73 -20.07 14.06
CA SER A 445 17.57 -18.91 14.41
C SER A 445 19.06 -19.29 14.37
N LYS A 446 19.97 -18.32 14.24
CA LYS A 446 21.43 -18.60 14.30
C LYS A 446 21.84 -19.33 15.60
N VAL A 447 21.15 -19.05 16.70
CA VAL A 447 21.36 -19.73 17.99
C VAL A 447 20.95 -21.20 17.90
N GLU A 448 19.80 -21.49 17.27
CA GLU A 448 19.37 -22.86 16.99
C GLU A 448 20.29 -23.59 16.01
N GLN A 449 20.77 -22.92 14.95
CA GLN A 449 21.72 -23.52 13.99
C GLN A 449 23.04 -23.90 14.65
N THR A 450 23.49 -23.11 15.63
CA THR A 450 24.72 -23.43 16.39
C THR A 450 24.50 -24.64 17.29
N ALA A 451 23.32 -24.79 17.89
CA ALA A 451 22.95 -25.99 18.64
C ALA A 451 22.78 -27.22 17.72
N GLU A 452 22.19 -27.06 16.53
CA GLU A 452 22.11 -28.11 15.50
C GLU A 452 23.52 -28.62 15.14
N ASN A 453 24.48 -27.71 14.91
CA ASN A 453 25.85 -28.09 14.58
C ASN A 453 26.62 -28.74 15.74
N ILE A 454 26.24 -28.49 17.00
CA ILE A 454 26.88 -29.08 18.19
C ILE A 454 26.33 -30.48 18.48
N GLU A 455 25.03 -30.70 18.25
CA GLU A 455 24.40 -32.04 18.32
C GLU A 455 24.75 -32.93 17.10
N GLU A 456 25.39 -32.36 16.07
CA GLU A 456 25.88 -33.05 14.87
C GLU A 456 27.32 -33.60 14.97
N VAL A 457 28.05 -33.38 16.10
CA VAL A 457 29.43 -33.88 16.32
C VAL A 457 29.47 -35.11 17.23
#